data_AF-A0A7S4UCS2-F1
#
_entry.id   AF-A0A7S4UCS2-F1
#
_cell.length_a   1.000
_cell.length_b   1.000
_cell.length_c   1.000
_cell.angle_alpha   90.00
_cell.angle_beta   90.00
_cell.angle_gamma   90.00
#
_symmetry.space_group_name_H-M   'P 1'
#
loop_
_entity.id
_entity.type
_entity.pdbx_description
1 polymer ?
#
loop_
_entity_poly.entity_id
_entity_poly.type
_entity_poly.pdbx_seq_one_letter_code
_entity_poly.pdbx_strand_id
1 'polypeptide(L)'
;GGDGVHGNRRPFEGTMSGIRAMGEKEALMGFLKERLLHLIETQPSDLTPDLLPFIFENLSTETTLPQEQDIHDLKEKVRPFKLPVPVDPAAPPAEPVEGQEVEELLPVEVEGDMGDVLHDLGFLERAGVGFGKEEAVRLYLSLKTLLHKNPDAVEGEKISSVRLWGKIMGVEKDYIIAECLMSGRQPNPPLPEGEQDPSIVPPDSIGSEAPVDFMMSSNAFVYYVTSGHSSPWRRLPDVEPKTIIAARNIRRFFTGNLDAPVLSKSSFPGRELHYLRAQIARISADCRIAPRGHLADVTDYEGGGELTVGLSEEGTFFGMTGHALCELHKSSWVHASLDLLPQGRCKYYDYGWTPPESNPDAKDPRLEKNRPALQSIHLDKIPKYDSPAWTAHLAGGKAPQYACAVVRSLAWPGAVTVGWGYTFVNFYCGWGVYEVPRCGSLIGTQQQFLRLVPCSHRRSSARFCQNPACPNTNATRSVKELQAI
;
A
#
# COMPACT_ATOMS: atom_id res chain seq x y z
N GLY A 1 -19.16 -75.38 -37.27
CA GLY A 1 -19.81 -75.45 -35.94
C GLY A 1 -18.71 -75.57 -34.91
N GLY A 2 -18.79 -74.77 -33.85
CA GLY A 2 -17.66 -74.39 -32.99
C GLY A 2 -17.34 -75.28 -31.79
N ASP A 3 -16.64 -74.62 -30.86
CA ASP A 3 -16.24 -74.96 -29.48
C ASP A 3 -15.05 -75.93 -29.33
N GLY A 4 -14.02 -75.71 -28.50
CA GLY A 4 -13.71 -74.70 -27.49
C GLY A 4 -12.82 -75.33 -26.39
N VAL A 5 -11.77 -74.61 -25.96
CA VAL A 5 -11.20 -74.58 -24.58
C VAL A 5 -10.00 -75.49 -24.18
N HIS A 6 -8.92 -74.77 -23.78
CA HIS A 6 -7.82 -75.02 -22.82
C HIS A 6 -6.57 -75.85 -23.17
N GLY A 7 -5.55 -75.16 -23.69
CA GLY A 7 -4.13 -75.50 -23.52
C GLY A 7 -3.44 -74.51 -22.56
N ASN A 8 -2.94 -75.02 -21.44
CA ASN A 8 -2.26 -74.27 -20.39
C ASN A 8 -0.73 -74.34 -20.61
N ARG A 9 -0.06 -73.21 -20.91
CA ARG A 9 1.41 -73.06 -20.81
C ARG A 9 1.73 -71.70 -20.16
N ARG A 10 2.44 -71.74 -19.03
CA ARG A 10 3.05 -70.57 -18.38
C ARG A 10 4.05 -69.89 -19.33
N PRO A 11 4.30 -68.58 -19.17
CA PRO A 11 5.60 -68.20 -18.62
C PRO A 11 5.61 -66.96 -17.69
N PHE A 12 6.52 -67.01 -16.71
CA PHE A 12 7.35 -65.92 -16.17
C PHE A 12 6.68 -64.62 -15.66
N GLU A 13 6.29 -64.63 -14.38
CA GLU A 13 6.33 -63.45 -13.50
C GLU A 13 7.70 -63.43 -12.79
N GLY A 14 8.58 -62.50 -13.16
CA GLY A 14 9.92 -62.45 -12.55
C GLY A 14 10.78 -61.30 -13.04
N THR A 15 10.25 -60.07 -13.11
CA THR A 15 11.08 -58.90 -13.51
C THR A 15 10.65 -57.54 -12.95
N MET A 16 9.51 -57.42 -12.26
CA MET A 16 9.03 -56.13 -11.72
C MET A 16 9.42 -55.85 -10.26
N SER A 17 9.87 -56.84 -9.50
CA SER A 17 10.31 -56.63 -8.10
C SER A 17 11.74 -56.07 -7.98
N GLY A 18 12.59 -56.29 -9.00
CA GLY A 18 13.99 -55.87 -8.98
C GLY A 18 14.20 -54.36 -9.16
N ILE A 19 13.37 -53.71 -9.98
CA ILE A 19 13.53 -52.28 -10.34
C ILE A 19 13.08 -51.38 -9.18
N ARG A 20 12.01 -51.75 -8.47
CA ARG A 20 11.52 -51.00 -7.30
C ARG A 20 12.51 -51.09 -6.11
N ALA A 21 13.09 -52.27 -5.90
CA ALA A 21 14.11 -52.49 -4.87
C ALA A 21 15.46 -51.83 -5.19
N MET A 22 15.81 -51.63 -6.48
CA MET A 22 17.00 -50.88 -6.88
C MET A 22 16.83 -49.37 -6.63
N GLY A 23 15.69 -48.79 -6.96
CA GLY A 23 15.42 -47.35 -6.73
C GLY A 23 15.41 -46.95 -5.26
N GLU A 24 14.88 -47.80 -4.38
CA GLU A 24 14.90 -47.57 -2.92
C GLU A 24 16.33 -47.67 -2.34
N LYS A 25 17.18 -48.53 -2.89
CA LYS A 25 18.59 -48.64 -2.49
C LYS A 25 19.42 -47.44 -2.94
N GLU A 26 19.19 -46.94 -4.15
CA GLU A 26 19.87 -45.72 -4.64
C GLU A 26 19.44 -44.48 -3.85
N ALA A 27 18.16 -44.37 -3.49
CA ALA A 27 17.66 -43.28 -2.65
C ALA A 27 18.24 -43.32 -1.23
N LEU A 28 18.32 -44.52 -0.62
CA LEU A 28 18.93 -44.70 0.70
C LEU A 28 20.43 -44.36 0.68
N MET A 29 21.14 -44.80 -0.35
CA MET A 29 22.56 -44.49 -0.54
C MET A 29 22.80 -42.99 -0.78
N GLY A 30 21.91 -42.33 -1.52
CA GLY A 30 21.95 -40.88 -1.73
C GLY A 30 21.76 -40.11 -0.41
N PHE A 31 20.74 -40.48 0.36
CA PHE A 31 20.45 -39.86 1.66
C PHE A 31 21.58 -40.06 2.68
N LEU A 32 22.14 -41.26 2.76
CA LEU A 32 23.27 -41.56 3.63
C LEU A 32 24.52 -40.77 3.22
N LYS A 33 24.77 -40.63 1.92
CA LYS A 33 25.91 -39.86 1.39
C LYS A 33 25.80 -38.38 1.73
N GLU A 34 24.62 -37.80 1.58
CA GLU A 34 24.38 -36.38 1.87
C GLU A 34 24.53 -36.06 3.37
N ARG A 35 24.05 -36.96 4.24
CA ARG A 35 24.22 -36.79 5.69
C ARG A 35 25.62 -37.08 6.19
N LEU A 36 26.34 -38.03 5.60
CA LEU A 36 27.76 -38.21 5.86
C LEU A 36 28.57 -36.99 5.43
N LEU A 37 28.26 -36.40 4.26
CA LEU A 37 28.91 -35.15 3.82
C LEU A 37 28.68 -34.02 4.84
N HIS A 38 27.43 -33.83 5.28
CA HIS A 38 27.10 -32.82 6.28
C HIS A 38 27.81 -33.05 7.62
N LEU A 39 28.02 -34.31 8.04
CA LEU A 39 28.74 -34.66 9.26
C LEU A 39 30.25 -34.41 9.14
N ILE A 40 30.81 -34.64 7.95
CA ILE A 40 32.21 -34.34 7.61
C ILE A 40 32.43 -32.83 7.56
N GLU A 41 31.49 -32.06 7.02
CA GLU A 41 31.57 -30.59 6.93
C GLU A 41 31.41 -29.90 8.28
N THR A 42 30.57 -30.43 9.17
CA THR A 42 30.26 -29.79 10.45
C THR A 42 31.24 -30.11 11.57
N GLN A 43 32.12 -31.12 11.40
CA GLN A 43 33.11 -31.61 12.40
C GLN A 43 32.76 -31.28 13.85
N PRO A 44 31.66 -31.85 14.40
CA PRO A 44 31.28 -31.60 15.79
C PRO A 44 32.38 -32.08 16.74
N SER A 45 32.74 -31.26 17.71
CA SER A 45 33.89 -31.46 18.60
C SER A 45 33.78 -32.65 19.56
N ASP A 46 32.57 -33.18 19.77
CA ASP A 46 32.31 -34.30 20.69
C ASP A 46 31.78 -35.53 19.94
N LEU A 47 32.69 -36.26 19.27
CA LEU A 47 32.39 -37.57 18.70
C LEU A 47 32.49 -38.65 19.79
N THR A 48 31.45 -38.80 20.60
CA THR A 48 31.30 -39.95 21.50
C THR A 48 30.84 -41.19 20.71
N PRO A 49 31.33 -42.40 21.04
CA PRO A 49 31.01 -43.63 20.29
C PRO A 49 29.51 -44.01 20.27
N ASP A 50 28.70 -43.41 21.14
CA ASP A 50 27.25 -43.67 21.26
C ASP A 50 26.36 -42.78 20.38
N LEU A 51 26.95 -41.83 19.63
CA LEU A 51 26.21 -40.86 18.83
C LEU A 51 25.68 -41.47 17.52
N LEU A 52 26.40 -42.44 16.95
CA LEU A 52 26.00 -43.15 15.73
C LEU A 52 24.73 -43.99 15.93
N PRO A 53 24.62 -44.85 16.98
CA PRO A 53 23.38 -45.56 17.28
C PRO A 53 22.17 -44.64 17.46
N PHE A 54 22.35 -43.50 18.14
CA PHE A 54 21.28 -42.53 18.41
C PHE A 54 20.74 -41.84 17.14
N ILE A 55 21.60 -41.56 16.16
CA ILE A 55 21.18 -41.03 14.86
C ILE A 55 20.42 -42.08 14.05
N PHE A 56 20.83 -43.35 14.13
CA PHE A 56 20.17 -44.44 13.41
C PHE A 56 18.84 -44.88 14.06
N GLU A 57 18.69 -44.78 15.39
CA GLU A 57 17.43 -45.09 16.10
C GLU A 57 16.34 -44.03 15.92
N ASN A 58 16.71 -42.75 15.75
CA ASN A 58 15.77 -41.65 15.54
C ASN A 58 15.40 -41.42 14.06
N LEU A 59 15.64 -42.40 13.19
CA LEU A 59 15.17 -42.41 11.80
C LEU A 59 13.66 -42.65 11.76
N SER A 60 12.88 -41.63 12.13
CA SER A 60 11.46 -41.58 11.83
C SER A 60 11.28 -41.56 10.30
N THR A 61 10.62 -42.57 9.74
CA THR A 61 10.16 -42.63 8.33
C THR A 61 9.10 -41.58 7.99
N GLU A 62 8.90 -40.58 8.84
CA GLU A 62 7.87 -39.57 8.66
C GLU A 62 8.48 -38.29 8.08
N THR A 63 7.95 -37.96 6.90
CA THR A 63 7.76 -36.60 6.37
C THR A 63 8.93 -35.88 5.69
N THR A 64 9.33 -36.37 4.51
CA THR A 64 9.72 -35.50 3.37
C THR A 64 8.51 -34.96 2.59
N LEU A 65 7.33 -35.57 2.77
CA LEU A 65 6.07 -35.16 2.13
C LEU A 65 5.66 -33.68 2.34
N PRO A 66 5.92 -33.00 3.49
CA PRO A 66 5.51 -31.61 3.65
C PRO A 66 6.37 -30.65 2.84
N GLN A 67 7.67 -30.94 2.67
CA GLN A 67 8.57 -30.03 1.96
C GLN A 67 8.37 -30.09 0.44
N GLU A 68 8.08 -31.26 -0.13
CA GLU A 68 7.75 -31.35 -1.56
C GLU A 68 6.38 -30.74 -1.88
N GLN A 69 5.39 -30.89 -0.99
CA GLN A 69 4.10 -30.22 -1.12
C GLN A 69 4.23 -28.70 -0.98
N ASP A 70 5.03 -28.21 -0.02
CA ASP A 70 5.28 -26.77 0.13
C ASP A 70 6.03 -26.20 -1.09
N ILE A 71 6.98 -26.94 -1.69
CA ILE A 71 7.68 -26.52 -2.92
C ILE A 71 6.74 -26.59 -4.14
N HIS A 72 5.84 -27.57 -4.22
CA HIS A 72 4.84 -27.68 -5.27
C HIS A 72 3.82 -26.53 -5.20
N ASP A 73 3.32 -26.21 -4.00
CA ASP A 73 2.40 -25.09 -3.75
C ASP A 73 3.08 -23.72 -3.97
N LEU A 74 4.39 -23.61 -3.75
CA LEU A 74 5.19 -22.44 -4.10
C LEU A 74 5.42 -22.33 -5.62
N LYS A 75 5.56 -23.45 -6.33
CA LYS A 75 5.68 -23.49 -7.80
C LYS A 75 4.35 -23.18 -8.49
N GLU A 76 3.19 -23.58 -7.96
CA GLU A 76 1.88 -23.21 -8.49
C GLU A 76 1.58 -21.69 -8.38
N LYS A 77 2.18 -21.00 -7.40
CA LYS A 77 1.96 -19.56 -7.18
C LYS A 77 2.85 -18.65 -8.02
N VAL A 78 3.94 -19.16 -8.59
CA VAL A 78 4.73 -18.42 -9.58
C VAL A 78 4.15 -18.70 -10.96
N ARG A 79 3.13 -17.94 -11.36
CA ARG A 79 2.69 -17.98 -12.75
C ARG A 79 3.78 -17.36 -13.63
N PRO A 80 4.41 -18.10 -14.55
CA PRO A 80 5.27 -17.48 -15.55
C PRO A 80 4.44 -16.53 -16.41
N PHE A 81 5.07 -15.45 -16.89
CA PHE A 81 4.42 -14.40 -17.68
C PHE A 81 3.79 -14.90 -19.00
N LYS A 82 4.07 -16.13 -19.42
CA LYS A 82 3.45 -16.80 -20.58
C LYS A 82 3.06 -18.23 -20.21
N LEU A 83 1.80 -18.60 -20.48
CA LEU A 83 1.39 -20.00 -20.57
C LEU A 83 2.14 -20.62 -21.76
N PRO A 84 2.85 -21.75 -21.60
CA PRO A 84 3.37 -22.48 -22.74
C PRO A 84 2.18 -22.93 -23.59
N VAL A 85 2.12 -22.45 -24.84
CA VAL A 85 1.13 -22.94 -25.81
C VAL A 85 1.45 -24.42 -26.07
N PRO A 86 0.48 -25.35 -25.98
CA PRO A 86 0.71 -26.74 -26.34
C PRO A 86 1.12 -26.81 -27.82
N VAL A 87 2.34 -27.28 -28.08
CA VAL A 87 2.80 -27.52 -29.44
C VAL A 87 2.28 -28.89 -29.85
N ASP A 88 1.20 -28.92 -30.64
CA ASP A 88 0.73 -30.14 -31.27
C ASP A 88 1.80 -30.65 -32.26
N PRO A 89 2.33 -31.88 -32.10
CA PRO A 89 3.40 -32.39 -32.95
C PRO A 89 2.97 -32.73 -34.39
N ALA A 90 1.69 -32.52 -34.72
CA ALA A 90 1.10 -32.80 -36.03
C ALA A 90 0.75 -31.54 -36.85
N ALA A 91 0.98 -30.33 -36.31
CA ALA A 91 0.79 -29.10 -37.07
C ALA A 91 2.05 -28.80 -37.91
N PRO A 92 1.91 -28.49 -39.22
CA PRO A 92 3.06 -28.09 -40.04
C PRO A 92 3.71 -26.82 -39.44
N PRO A 93 5.03 -26.66 -39.58
CA PRO A 93 5.73 -25.48 -39.06
C PRO A 93 5.08 -24.24 -39.68
N ALA A 94 4.50 -23.39 -38.84
CA ALA A 94 3.88 -22.15 -39.28
C ALA A 94 4.97 -21.32 -39.98
N GLU A 95 4.71 -20.93 -41.23
CA GLU A 95 5.53 -19.94 -41.92
C GLU A 95 5.59 -18.67 -41.06
N PRO A 96 6.73 -17.96 -41.01
CA PRO A 96 6.83 -16.73 -40.26
C PRO A 96 5.85 -15.73 -40.85
N VAL A 97 4.77 -15.46 -40.13
CA VAL A 97 3.85 -14.38 -40.46
C VAL A 97 4.64 -13.09 -40.24
N GLU A 98 5.05 -12.44 -41.34
CA GLU A 98 5.51 -11.05 -41.30
C GLU A 98 4.40 -10.22 -40.63
N GLY A 99 4.68 -9.72 -39.43
CA GLY A 99 3.74 -8.92 -38.64
C GLY A 99 3.46 -9.41 -37.22
N GLN A 100 4.19 -10.38 -36.66
CA GLN A 100 4.22 -10.51 -35.20
C GLN A 100 4.96 -9.30 -34.60
N GLU A 101 4.19 -8.36 -34.03
CA GLU A 101 4.70 -7.35 -33.11
C GLU A 101 5.55 -8.06 -32.07
N VAL A 102 6.87 -7.93 -32.22
CA VAL A 102 7.84 -8.29 -31.20
C VAL A 102 7.44 -7.45 -30.00
N GLU A 103 6.95 -8.11 -28.93
CA GLU A 103 6.62 -7.47 -27.65
C GLU A 103 7.79 -6.56 -27.29
N GLU A 104 7.57 -5.26 -27.53
CA GLU A 104 8.64 -4.28 -27.64
C GLU A 104 9.38 -4.27 -26.30
N LEU A 105 10.64 -4.73 -26.31
CA LEU A 105 11.53 -4.53 -25.18
C LEU A 105 11.43 -3.04 -24.85
N LEU A 106 10.90 -2.72 -23.66
CA LEU A 106 10.62 -1.35 -23.25
C LEU A 106 11.81 -0.47 -23.67
N PRO A 107 11.58 0.58 -24.47
CA PRO A 107 12.63 1.49 -24.89
C PRO A 107 13.52 1.89 -23.70
N VAL A 108 14.83 1.98 -23.94
CA VAL A 108 15.80 2.30 -22.90
C VAL A 108 15.56 3.71 -22.34
N GLU A 109 14.99 4.59 -23.15
CA GLU A 109 14.69 5.98 -22.80
C GLU A 109 13.17 6.14 -22.62
N VAL A 110 12.77 6.33 -21.37
CA VAL A 110 11.38 6.60 -21.03
C VAL A 110 11.20 8.10 -21.00
N GLU A 111 10.29 8.62 -21.82
CA GLU A 111 9.96 10.04 -21.81
C GLU A 111 9.05 10.37 -20.61
N GLY A 112 9.63 10.46 -19.41
CA GLY A 112 8.97 10.91 -18.18
C GLY A 112 9.81 10.65 -16.92
N ASP A 113 9.53 11.40 -15.86
CA ASP A 113 10.28 11.35 -14.61
C ASP A 113 9.62 10.46 -13.56
N MET A 114 10.29 9.39 -13.15
CA MET A 114 9.81 8.51 -12.08
C MET A 114 10.42 8.85 -10.71
N GLY A 115 11.41 9.75 -10.67
CA GLY A 115 12.30 9.88 -9.52
C GLY A 115 13.01 8.57 -9.16
N ASP A 116 13.59 8.52 -7.96
CA ASP A 116 14.26 7.32 -7.44
C ASP A 116 13.32 6.49 -6.54
N VAL A 117 12.39 5.78 -7.18
CA VAL A 117 11.41 4.93 -6.48
C VAL A 117 12.09 3.84 -5.64
N LEU A 118 13.24 3.32 -6.08
CA LEU A 118 13.95 2.28 -5.34
C LEU A 118 14.58 2.83 -4.07
N HIS A 119 15.13 4.04 -4.12
CA HIS A 119 15.57 4.75 -2.92
C HIS A 119 14.42 4.98 -1.95
N ASP A 120 13.27 5.46 -2.44
CA ASP A 120 12.09 5.70 -1.62
C ASP A 120 11.58 4.42 -0.94
N LEU A 121 11.47 3.32 -1.69
CA LEU A 121 11.05 2.03 -1.16
C LEU A 121 12.06 1.46 -0.16
N GLY A 122 13.36 1.58 -0.43
CA GLY A 122 14.41 1.21 0.53
C GLY A 122 14.41 2.11 1.77
N PHE A 123 13.98 3.36 1.63
CA PHE A 123 13.84 4.28 2.75
C PHE A 123 12.65 3.93 3.64
N LEU A 124 11.52 3.57 3.03
CA LEU A 124 10.36 3.03 3.73
C LEU A 124 10.72 1.72 4.45
N GLU A 125 11.48 0.82 3.80
CA GLU A 125 11.94 -0.44 4.41
C GLU A 125 12.75 -0.20 5.69
N ARG A 126 13.65 0.80 5.70
CA ARG A 126 14.40 1.22 6.91
C ARG A 126 13.48 1.66 8.06
N ALA A 127 12.33 2.25 7.74
CA ALA A 127 11.31 2.63 8.71
C ALA A 127 10.42 1.45 9.18
N GLY A 128 10.60 0.25 8.62
CA GLY A 128 9.79 -0.93 8.89
C GLY A 128 8.41 -0.89 8.21
N VAL A 129 8.27 -0.12 7.13
CA VAL A 129 7.02 0.00 6.37
C VAL A 129 7.33 -0.26 4.89
N GLY A 130 6.61 -1.13 4.20
CA GLY A 130 6.87 -1.37 2.77
C GLY A 130 6.35 -2.71 2.28
N PHE A 131 6.66 -3.01 1.03
CA PHE A 131 6.23 -4.21 0.31
C PHE A 131 7.27 -5.36 0.37
N GLY A 132 8.46 -5.08 0.89
CA GLY A 132 9.62 -5.97 0.82
C GLY A 132 10.40 -5.81 -0.48
N LYS A 133 11.63 -6.35 -0.53
CA LYS A 133 12.59 -6.08 -1.61
C LYS A 133 12.16 -6.61 -2.98
N GLU A 134 11.64 -7.83 -3.02
CA GLU A 134 11.20 -8.42 -4.29
C GLU A 134 9.99 -7.70 -4.88
N GLU A 135 8.99 -7.40 -4.03
CA GLU A 135 7.81 -6.66 -4.45
C GLU A 135 8.17 -5.23 -4.87
N ALA A 136 9.11 -4.58 -4.18
CA ALA A 136 9.61 -3.26 -4.54
C ALA A 136 10.16 -3.20 -5.97
N VAL A 137 10.96 -4.19 -6.37
CA VAL A 137 11.49 -4.27 -7.75
C VAL A 137 10.36 -4.56 -8.75
N ARG A 138 9.41 -5.43 -8.41
CA ARG A 138 8.24 -5.70 -9.27
C ARG A 138 7.36 -4.46 -9.44
N LEU A 139 7.17 -3.68 -8.38
CA LEU A 139 6.45 -2.39 -8.41
C LEU A 139 7.16 -1.39 -9.32
N TYR A 140 8.49 -1.26 -9.17
CA TYR A 140 9.31 -0.39 -10.02
C TYR A 140 9.13 -0.71 -11.52
N LEU A 141 9.20 -1.99 -11.89
CA LEU A 141 8.99 -2.42 -13.28
C LEU A 141 7.54 -2.17 -13.76
N SER A 142 6.56 -2.35 -12.88
CA SER A 142 5.15 -2.08 -13.17
C SER A 142 4.89 -0.58 -13.39
N LEU A 143 5.48 0.30 -12.59
CA LEU A 143 5.44 1.76 -12.78
C LEU A 143 6.18 2.18 -14.05
N LYS A 144 7.31 1.53 -14.38
CA LYS A 144 7.99 1.73 -15.66
C LYS A 144 7.06 1.39 -16.81
N THR A 145 6.36 0.26 -16.74
CA THR A 145 5.39 -0.13 -17.77
C THR A 145 4.22 0.84 -17.86
N LEU A 146 3.73 1.39 -16.74
CA LEU A 146 2.69 2.43 -16.72
C LEU A 146 3.12 3.66 -17.51
N LEU A 147 4.35 4.13 -17.27
CA LEU A 147 4.88 5.33 -17.92
C LEU A 147 4.99 5.17 -19.45
N HIS A 148 5.30 3.95 -19.94
CA HIS A 148 5.38 3.68 -21.38
C HIS A 148 4.01 3.48 -22.02
N LYS A 149 3.17 2.64 -21.41
CA LYS A 149 1.91 2.23 -22.03
C LYS A 149 0.84 3.31 -21.96
N ASN A 150 0.94 4.21 -20.97
CA ASN A 150 -0.01 5.27 -20.68
C ASN A 150 -1.48 4.84 -20.92
N PRO A 151 -1.95 3.77 -20.22
CA PRO A 151 -3.26 3.20 -20.47
C PRO A 151 -4.37 4.22 -20.17
N ASP A 152 -5.46 4.18 -20.94
CA ASP A 152 -6.63 5.04 -20.76
C ASP A 152 -6.33 6.56 -20.79
N ALA A 153 -5.27 6.97 -21.50
CA ALA A 153 -4.99 8.38 -21.77
C ALA A 153 -5.91 8.93 -22.86
N VAL A 154 -6.35 10.18 -22.70
CA VAL A 154 -7.09 10.90 -23.74
C VAL A 154 -6.09 11.36 -24.81
N GLU A 155 -6.51 11.45 -26.07
CA GLU A 155 -5.65 11.89 -27.19
C GLU A 155 -4.91 13.19 -26.85
N GLY A 156 -3.57 13.12 -26.83
CA GLY A 156 -2.69 14.25 -26.51
C GLY A 156 -2.20 14.33 -25.05
N GLU A 157 -2.72 13.50 -24.15
CA GLU A 157 -2.24 13.44 -22.76
C GLU A 157 -1.03 12.51 -22.59
N LYS A 158 -0.03 12.99 -21.87
CA LYS A 158 1.17 12.21 -21.54
C LYS A 158 1.50 12.30 -20.07
N ILE A 159 1.94 11.18 -19.47
CA ILE A 159 2.42 11.17 -18.10
C ILE A 159 3.80 11.83 -18.06
N SER A 160 3.92 12.95 -17.35
CA SER A 160 5.19 13.67 -17.16
C SER A 160 5.98 13.14 -15.97
N SER A 161 5.28 12.83 -14.87
CA SER A 161 5.91 12.25 -13.68
C SER A 161 5.03 11.20 -13.03
N VAL A 162 5.66 10.15 -12.48
CA VAL A 162 5.00 9.06 -11.75
C VAL A 162 5.61 8.91 -10.37
N ARG A 163 4.76 8.87 -9.34
CA ARG A 163 5.15 8.58 -7.97
C ARG A 163 4.26 7.52 -7.36
N LEU A 164 4.83 6.63 -6.54
CA LEU A 164 4.04 5.67 -5.78
C LEU A 164 3.32 6.38 -4.63
N TRP A 165 1.99 6.39 -4.65
CA TRP A 165 1.18 7.00 -3.61
C TRP A 165 1.05 6.07 -2.39
N GLY A 166 0.75 4.79 -2.64
CA GLY A 166 0.49 3.87 -1.55
C GLY A 166 -0.30 2.61 -1.93
N LYS A 167 -0.81 1.95 -0.90
CA LYS A 167 -1.66 0.76 -0.95
C LYS A 167 -2.92 0.95 -0.10
N ILE A 168 -4.08 0.66 -0.68
CA ILE A 168 -5.35 0.54 0.03
C ILE A 168 -5.75 -0.93 0.08
N MET A 169 -6.00 -1.45 1.27
CA MET A 169 -6.44 -2.83 1.45
C MET A 169 -7.92 -2.99 1.15
N GLY A 170 -8.26 -4.08 0.47
CA GLY A 170 -9.64 -4.48 0.21
C GLY A 170 -9.98 -5.83 0.81
N VAL A 171 -11.25 -6.21 0.73
CA VAL A 171 -11.76 -7.49 1.25
C VAL A 171 -11.34 -8.65 0.35
N GLU A 172 -11.44 -8.49 -0.97
CA GLU A 172 -11.08 -9.52 -1.95
C GLU A 172 -9.72 -9.23 -2.61
N LYS A 173 -9.47 -7.97 -2.96
CA LYS A 173 -8.22 -7.52 -3.60
C LYS A 173 -7.78 -6.18 -3.05
N ASP A 174 -6.48 -6.01 -2.99
CA ASP A 174 -5.87 -4.73 -2.61
C ASP A 174 -5.71 -3.82 -3.83
N TYR A 175 -5.57 -2.53 -3.58
CA TYR A 175 -5.29 -1.51 -4.58
C TYR A 175 -3.91 -0.90 -4.33
N ILE A 176 -3.03 -1.01 -5.31
CA ILE A 176 -1.79 -0.23 -5.38
C ILE A 176 -2.08 1.00 -6.22
N ILE A 177 -1.69 2.16 -5.73
CA ILE A 177 -2.04 3.46 -6.32
C ILE A 177 -0.76 4.19 -6.71
N ALA A 178 -0.71 4.64 -7.95
CA ALA A 178 0.28 5.58 -8.47
C ALA A 178 -0.37 6.95 -8.64
N GLU A 179 0.34 8.00 -8.22
CA GLU A 179 0.00 9.38 -8.52
C GLU A 179 0.83 9.84 -9.72
N CYS A 180 0.18 10.43 -10.71
CA CYS A 180 0.79 10.84 -11.96
C CYS A 180 0.50 12.31 -12.22
N LEU A 181 1.52 13.06 -12.61
CA LEU A 181 1.37 14.37 -13.23
C LEU A 181 1.20 14.14 -14.74
N MET A 182 0.20 14.78 -15.35
CA MET A 182 -0.07 14.66 -16.79
C MET A 182 0.14 16.00 -17.48
N SER A 183 0.82 15.98 -18.63
CA SER A 183 0.95 17.10 -19.57
C SER A 183 -0.10 16.98 -20.67
N GLY A 184 -0.62 18.12 -21.17
CA GLY A 184 -1.62 18.14 -22.23
C GLY A 184 -3.06 17.89 -21.75
N ARG A 185 -3.30 17.88 -20.44
CA ARG A 185 -4.62 17.64 -19.87
C ARG A 185 -5.50 18.88 -20.03
N GLN A 186 -6.61 18.73 -20.77
CA GLN A 186 -7.53 19.84 -20.99
C GLN A 186 -8.24 20.22 -19.69
N PRO A 187 -8.38 21.53 -19.38
CA PRO A 187 -9.13 21.99 -18.22
C PRO A 187 -10.57 21.49 -18.31
N ASN A 188 -11.16 21.18 -17.15
CA ASN A 188 -12.56 20.81 -17.08
C ASN A 188 -13.41 21.91 -17.75
N PRO A 189 -14.32 21.56 -18.67
CA PRO A 189 -15.15 22.55 -19.34
C PRO A 189 -15.94 23.33 -18.29
N PRO A 190 -16.04 24.67 -18.42
CA PRO A 190 -16.89 25.45 -17.53
C PRO A 190 -18.33 24.96 -17.68
N LEU A 191 -19.09 25.00 -16.57
CA LEU A 191 -20.50 24.62 -16.59
C LEU A 191 -21.24 25.46 -17.66
N PRO A 192 -22.13 24.85 -18.48
CA PRO A 192 -22.87 25.58 -19.50
C PRO A 192 -23.59 26.80 -18.91
N GLU A 193 -23.46 27.95 -19.55
CA GLU A 193 -24.18 29.17 -19.18
C GLU A 193 -25.70 28.93 -19.28
N GLY A 194 -26.35 28.69 -18.15
CA GLY A 194 -27.78 28.35 -18.06
C GLY A 194 -28.12 27.22 -17.09
N GLU A 195 -27.17 26.33 -16.78
CA GLU A 195 -27.28 25.27 -15.76
C GLU A 195 -26.42 25.56 -14.52
N GLN A 196 -26.13 26.83 -14.27
CA GLN A 196 -25.52 27.28 -13.02
C GLN A 196 -26.61 27.33 -11.94
N ASP A 197 -27.13 26.17 -11.55
CA ASP A 197 -27.84 26.08 -10.28
C ASP A 197 -26.85 26.56 -9.21
N PRO A 198 -27.16 27.62 -8.43
CA PRO A 198 -26.25 28.20 -7.44
C PRO A 198 -25.95 27.23 -6.28
N SER A 199 -26.49 26.01 -6.32
CA SER A 199 -26.21 24.92 -5.38
C SER A 199 -25.19 23.90 -5.92
N ILE A 200 -24.87 23.91 -7.21
CA ILE A 200 -23.94 22.95 -7.81
C ILE A 200 -22.53 23.55 -7.82
N VAL A 201 -21.67 22.99 -6.98
CA VAL A 201 -20.26 23.37 -6.90
C VAL A 201 -19.47 22.66 -8.01
N PRO A 202 -18.75 23.38 -8.89
CA PRO A 202 -17.92 22.77 -9.92
C PRO A 202 -16.64 22.13 -9.34
N PRO A 203 -16.03 21.16 -10.06
CA PRO A 203 -14.78 20.55 -9.62
C PRO A 203 -13.62 21.55 -9.58
N ASP A 204 -12.60 21.24 -8.77
CA ASP A 204 -11.38 22.04 -8.73
C ASP A 204 -10.64 22.03 -10.07
N SER A 205 -9.98 23.14 -10.38
CA SER A 205 -9.13 23.31 -11.55
C SER A 205 -8.00 22.29 -11.56
N ILE A 206 -7.62 21.83 -12.74
CA ILE A 206 -6.62 20.77 -12.93
C ILE A 206 -5.21 21.20 -12.50
N GLY A 207 -4.97 22.50 -12.32
CA GLY A 207 -3.66 23.05 -11.95
C GLY A 207 -2.83 23.39 -13.19
N SER A 208 -1.55 23.70 -12.96
CA SER A 208 -0.57 23.96 -14.02
C SER A 208 0.10 22.65 -14.44
N GLU A 209 0.64 22.60 -15.66
CA GLU A 209 1.45 21.47 -16.16
C GLU A 209 2.84 21.38 -15.50
N ALA A 210 3.24 22.43 -14.77
CA ALA A 210 4.49 22.45 -14.01
C ALA A 210 4.48 21.46 -12.84
N PRO A 211 5.66 21.01 -12.37
CA PRO A 211 5.78 20.21 -11.16
C PRO A 211 5.01 20.84 -9.98
N VAL A 212 4.18 20.04 -9.32
CA VAL A 212 3.33 20.51 -8.22
C VAL A 212 4.03 20.19 -6.90
N ASP A 213 4.76 21.16 -6.36
CA ASP A 213 5.42 21.04 -5.05
C ASP A 213 4.42 21.11 -3.88
N PHE A 214 3.42 21.98 -4.02
CA PHE A 214 2.37 22.19 -3.03
C PHE A 214 0.99 21.95 -3.65
N MET A 215 0.23 21.01 -3.07
CA MET A 215 -1.05 20.59 -3.64
C MET A 215 -2.16 21.60 -3.30
N MET A 216 -2.56 22.40 -4.27
CA MET A 216 -3.63 23.40 -4.15
C MET A 216 -4.99 22.98 -4.72
N SER A 217 -5.03 21.85 -5.41
CA SER A 217 -6.24 21.33 -6.07
C SER A 217 -6.39 19.84 -5.81
N SER A 218 -7.64 19.40 -5.59
CA SER A 218 -7.96 17.98 -5.45
C SER A 218 -7.76 17.17 -6.75
N ASN A 219 -7.69 17.84 -7.90
CA ASN A 219 -7.52 17.26 -9.25
C ASN A 219 -6.16 17.58 -9.89
N ALA A 220 -5.18 18.05 -9.10
CA ALA A 220 -3.82 18.33 -9.57
C ALA A 220 -3.11 17.10 -10.16
N PHE A 221 -3.37 15.92 -9.59
CA PHE A 221 -2.79 14.65 -10.02
C PHE A 221 -3.87 13.70 -10.55
N VAL A 222 -3.48 12.88 -11.52
CA VAL A 222 -4.27 11.75 -12.00
C VAL A 222 -3.78 10.50 -11.30
N TYR A 223 -4.71 9.67 -10.86
CA TYR A 223 -4.38 8.47 -10.09
C TYR A 223 -4.63 7.23 -10.91
N TYR A 224 -3.67 6.32 -10.89
CA TYR A 224 -3.75 5.01 -11.52
C TYR A 224 -3.77 3.93 -10.46
N VAL A 225 -4.59 2.90 -10.69
CA VAL A 225 -4.79 1.81 -9.75
C VAL A 225 -4.51 0.47 -10.41
N THR A 226 -3.83 -0.41 -9.68
CA THR A 226 -3.67 -1.81 -10.05
C THR A 226 -3.96 -2.73 -8.86
N SER A 227 -4.52 -3.90 -9.12
CA SER A 227 -4.78 -4.91 -8.07
C SER A 227 -3.56 -5.77 -7.73
N GLY A 228 -2.50 -5.70 -8.54
CA GLY A 228 -1.27 -6.46 -8.34
C GLY A 228 -0.22 -6.12 -9.38
N HIS A 229 1.04 -6.46 -9.11
CA HIS A 229 2.19 -6.06 -9.92
C HIS A 229 2.07 -6.39 -11.43
N SER A 230 1.40 -7.50 -11.77
CA SER A 230 1.20 -7.96 -13.15
C SER A 230 -0.15 -7.58 -13.75
N SER A 231 -1.03 -6.93 -12.98
CA SER A 231 -2.33 -6.49 -13.48
C SER A 231 -2.19 -5.15 -14.22
N PRO A 232 -3.02 -4.90 -15.26
CA PRO A 232 -2.99 -3.63 -15.96
C PRO A 232 -3.37 -2.49 -15.02
N TRP A 233 -2.76 -1.33 -15.22
CA TRP A 233 -3.14 -0.11 -14.55
C TRP A 233 -4.43 0.45 -15.15
N ARG A 234 -5.37 0.83 -14.30
CA ARG A 234 -6.61 1.50 -14.69
C ARG A 234 -6.59 2.93 -14.16
N ARG A 235 -6.92 3.90 -15.01
CA ARG A 235 -7.07 5.30 -14.62
C ARG A 235 -8.30 5.51 -13.74
N LEU A 236 -8.16 6.28 -12.66
CA LEU A 236 -9.30 6.77 -11.88
C LEU A 236 -9.86 8.06 -12.50
N PRO A 237 -11.17 8.28 -12.41
CA PRO A 237 -11.78 9.53 -12.86
C PRO A 237 -11.41 10.68 -11.93
N ASP A 238 -11.76 11.88 -12.38
CA ASP A 238 -11.61 13.08 -11.58
C ASP A 238 -12.60 13.14 -10.43
N VAL A 239 -12.19 13.84 -9.37
CA VAL A 239 -13.01 13.95 -8.18
C VAL A 239 -13.95 15.16 -8.28
N GLU A 240 -15.22 14.91 -8.03
CA GLU A 240 -16.23 15.96 -7.90
C GLU A 240 -16.48 16.31 -6.44
N PRO A 241 -16.80 17.57 -6.10
CA PRO A 241 -17.06 17.98 -4.71
C PRO A 241 -18.20 17.18 -4.07
N LYS A 242 -19.25 16.85 -4.83
CA LYS A 242 -20.38 16.02 -4.40
C LYS A 242 -19.93 14.65 -3.89
N THR A 243 -18.97 14.03 -4.59
CA THR A 243 -18.43 12.71 -4.21
C THR A 243 -17.60 12.78 -2.92
N ILE A 244 -16.83 13.87 -2.72
CA ILE A 244 -16.04 14.09 -1.50
C ILE A 244 -16.96 14.28 -0.28
N ILE A 245 -17.99 15.13 -0.41
CA ILE A 245 -18.98 15.36 0.65
C ILE A 245 -19.68 14.05 1.02
N ALA A 246 -20.13 13.29 0.03
CA ALA A 246 -20.75 12.00 0.28
C ALA A 246 -19.78 11.02 0.97
N ALA A 247 -18.52 10.96 0.52
CA ALA A 247 -17.51 10.07 1.09
C ALA A 247 -17.20 10.36 2.57
N ARG A 248 -17.31 11.62 3.02
CA ARG A 248 -17.14 11.98 4.45
C ARG A 248 -18.12 11.27 5.37
N ASN A 249 -19.32 10.97 4.87
CA ASN A 249 -20.39 10.32 5.61
C ASN A 249 -20.37 8.78 5.50
N ILE A 250 -19.42 8.23 4.74
CA ILE A 250 -19.33 6.80 4.45
C ILE A 250 -18.12 6.19 5.13
N ARG A 251 -18.36 5.11 5.86
CA ARG A 251 -17.33 4.26 6.46
C ARG A 251 -17.52 2.84 5.98
N ARG A 252 -16.80 2.46 4.92
CA ARG A 252 -16.82 1.12 4.34
C ARG A 252 -15.40 0.68 3.99
N PHE A 253 -15.17 -0.63 4.08
CA PHE A 253 -13.99 -1.25 3.50
C PHE A 253 -14.20 -1.43 2.00
N PHE A 254 -13.10 -1.35 1.26
CA PHE A 254 -13.08 -1.58 -0.18
C PHE A 254 -13.28 -3.07 -0.47
N THR A 255 -13.96 -3.41 -1.55
CA THR A 255 -14.13 -4.79 -1.98
C THR A 255 -12.91 -5.29 -2.74
N GLY A 256 -12.25 -4.40 -3.51
CA GLY A 256 -11.22 -4.82 -4.47
C GLY A 256 -11.75 -4.91 -5.91
N ASN A 257 -13.03 -4.59 -6.13
CA ASN A 257 -13.63 -4.42 -7.45
C ASN A 257 -14.04 -2.96 -7.69
N LEU A 258 -13.39 -2.30 -8.65
CA LEU A 258 -13.61 -0.88 -8.96
C LEU A 258 -15.05 -0.58 -9.42
N ASP A 259 -15.72 -1.57 -10.01
CA ASP A 259 -17.08 -1.45 -10.53
C ASP A 259 -18.17 -1.77 -9.51
N ALA A 260 -17.80 -2.17 -8.28
CA ALA A 260 -18.76 -2.50 -7.23
C ALA A 260 -19.57 -1.27 -6.78
N PRO A 261 -20.86 -1.44 -6.41
CA PRO A 261 -21.65 -0.36 -5.83
C PRO A 261 -21.26 -0.10 -4.37
N VAL A 262 -21.25 1.18 -3.96
CA VAL A 262 -20.93 1.58 -2.59
C VAL A 262 -22.19 1.51 -1.73
N LEU A 263 -22.40 0.37 -1.07
CA LEU A 263 -23.57 0.14 -0.24
C LEU A 263 -23.45 0.84 1.11
N SER A 264 -24.15 1.96 1.28
CA SER A 264 -24.12 2.77 2.49
C SER A 264 -25.51 3.30 2.85
N LYS A 265 -25.72 3.66 4.13
CA LYS A 265 -26.97 4.31 4.56
C LYS A 265 -27.15 5.68 3.89
N SER A 266 -26.05 6.40 3.71
CA SER A 266 -26.03 7.60 2.88
C SER A 266 -25.93 7.19 1.42
N SER A 267 -26.73 7.80 0.55
CA SER A 267 -26.57 7.61 -0.89
C SER A 267 -25.18 8.11 -1.31
N PHE A 268 -24.50 7.35 -2.17
CA PHE A 268 -23.22 7.72 -2.75
C PHE A 268 -23.39 7.91 -4.26
N PRO A 269 -23.02 9.07 -4.82
CA PRO A 269 -23.09 9.30 -6.26
C PRO A 269 -21.91 8.62 -6.97
N GLY A 270 -21.98 7.30 -7.18
CA GLY A 270 -20.96 6.58 -7.93
C GLY A 270 -20.76 5.11 -7.54
N ARG A 271 -19.70 4.52 -8.12
CA ARG A 271 -19.19 3.17 -7.82
C ARG A 271 -17.98 3.25 -6.90
N GLU A 272 -17.40 2.10 -6.57
CA GLU A 272 -16.21 1.99 -5.72
C GLU A 272 -15.03 2.80 -6.26
N LEU A 273 -14.85 2.88 -7.58
CA LEU A 273 -13.82 3.70 -8.22
C LEU A 273 -13.92 5.20 -7.85
N HIS A 274 -15.13 5.76 -7.79
CA HIS A 274 -15.36 7.16 -7.38
C HIS A 274 -15.12 7.33 -5.87
N TYR A 275 -15.49 6.33 -5.07
CA TYR A 275 -15.23 6.34 -3.63
C TYR A 275 -13.74 6.25 -3.32
N LEU A 276 -13.00 5.38 -4.03
CA LEU A 276 -11.55 5.25 -3.92
C LEU A 276 -10.88 6.57 -4.25
N ARG A 277 -11.26 7.20 -5.37
CA ARG A 277 -10.74 8.52 -5.77
C ARG A 277 -11.02 9.60 -4.73
N ALA A 278 -12.22 9.63 -4.15
CA ALA A 278 -12.59 10.58 -3.10
C ALA A 278 -11.81 10.34 -1.80
N GLN A 279 -11.59 9.08 -1.41
CA GLN A 279 -10.76 8.74 -0.24
C GLN A 279 -9.30 9.13 -0.44
N ILE A 280 -8.74 8.89 -1.64
CA ILE A 280 -7.39 9.34 -1.98
C ILE A 280 -7.29 10.86 -1.87
N ALA A 281 -8.26 11.61 -2.40
CA ALA A 281 -8.27 13.08 -2.29
C ALA A 281 -8.21 13.54 -0.83
N ARG A 282 -9.01 12.92 0.05
CA ARG A 282 -9.05 13.23 1.47
C ARG A 282 -7.74 12.89 2.19
N ILE A 283 -7.20 11.71 1.95
CA ILE A 283 -5.93 11.28 2.56
C ILE A 283 -4.78 12.17 2.07
N SER A 284 -4.70 12.45 0.77
CA SER A 284 -3.66 13.32 0.19
C SER A 284 -3.75 14.74 0.75
N ALA A 285 -4.95 15.30 0.95
CA ALA A 285 -5.11 16.63 1.50
C ALA A 285 -4.69 16.73 2.97
N ASP A 286 -4.94 15.67 3.76
CA ASP A 286 -4.67 15.65 5.21
C ASP A 286 -3.24 15.19 5.56
N CYS A 287 -2.66 14.31 4.74
CA CYS A 287 -1.46 13.55 5.12
C CYS A 287 -0.21 13.88 4.29
N ARG A 288 -0.28 14.77 3.31
CA ARG A 288 0.90 15.19 2.55
C ARG A 288 1.66 16.24 3.35
N ILE A 289 2.81 15.85 3.91
CA ILE A 289 3.62 16.71 4.76
C ILE A 289 5.06 16.81 4.23
N ALA A 290 5.74 17.90 4.55
CA ALA A 290 7.12 18.14 4.20
C ALA A 290 7.91 18.66 5.42
N PRO A 291 9.23 18.42 5.49
CA PRO A 291 10.07 19.05 6.50
C PRO A 291 10.00 20.57 6.42
N ARG A 292 10.02 21.23 7.58
CA ARG A 292 10.02 22.69 7.65
C ARG A 292 11.25 23.26 6.92
N GLY A 293 11.02 24.26 6.08
CA GLY A 293 12.07 24.91 5.29
C GLY A 293 12.42 24.18 3.99
N HIS A 294 11.74 23.08 3.67
CA HIS A 294 11.80 22.49 2.32
C HIS A 294 10.98 23.30 1.32
N LEU A 295 9.77 23.71 1.73
CA LEU A 295 8.87 24.55 0.94
C LEU A 295 8.84 25.98 1.50
N ALA A 296 8.70 26.95 0.60
CA ALA A 296 8.61 28.37 0.92
C ALA A 296 7.35 28.98 0.29
N ASP A 297 6.73 29.89 1.02
CA ASP A 297 5.64 30.72 0.50
C ASP A 297 6.23 31.84 -0.35
N VAL A 298 5.92 31.83 -1.65
CA VAL A 298 6.41 32.80 -2.65
C VAL A 298 5.26 33.70 -3.11
N THR A 299 4.17 33.76 -2.34
CA THR A 299 2.99 34.53 -2.69
C THR A 299 3.26 36.03 -2.65
N ASP A 300 2.99 36.72 -3.76
CA ASP A 300 2.99 38.18 -3.83
C ASP A 300 1.68 38.74 -3.26
N TYR A 301 1.60 38.81 -1.93
CA TYR A 301 0.44 39.37 -1.24
C TYR A 301 0.23 40.86 -1.50
N GLU A 302 1.31 41.61 -1.80
CA GLU A 302 1.22 43.05 -2.08
C GLU A 302 0.58 43.31 -3.45
N GLY A 303 0.87 42.44 -4.43
CA GLY A 303 0.25 42.45 -5.75
C GLY A 303 -1.15 41.83 -5.82
N GLY A 304 -1.70 41.37 -4.69
CA GLY A 304 -2.99 40.64 -4.67
C GLY A 304 -2.91 39.27 -5.34
N GLY A 305 -1.72 38.67 -5.36
CA GLY A 305 -1.46 37.35 -5.94
C GLY A 305 -2.22 36.23 -5.23
N GLU A 306 -2.58 35.20 -5.99
CA GLU A 306 -3.10 33.95 -5.43
C GLU A 306 -1.96 33.18 -4.74
N LEU A 307 -2.30 32.39 -3.70
CA LEU A 307 -1.33 31.58 -2.96
C LEU A 307 -0.45 30.76 -3.92
N THR A 308 0.86 30.96 -3.85
CA THR A 308 1.86 30.20 -4.58
C THR A 308 2.97 29.77 -3.63
N VAL A 309 3.10 28.46 -3.44
CA VAL A 309 4.14 27.85 -2.61
C VAL A 309 5.06 27.05 -3.54
N GLY A 310 6.35 27.29 -3.42
CA GLY A 310 7.38 26.61 -4.22
C GLY A 310 8.46 25.97 -3.35
N LEU A 311 9.47 25.40 -4.00
CA LEU A 311 10.69 24.97 -3.33
C LEU A 311 11.39 26.17 -2.68
N SER A 312 12.00 25.92 -1.52
CA SER A 312 12.83 26.93 -0.87
C SER A 312 14.10 27.18 -1.69
N GLU A 313 14.66 28.38 -1.59
CA GLU A 313 15.88 28.75 -2.32
C GLU A 313 17.01 27.73 -2.07
N GLU A 314 17.79 27.44 -3.12
CA GLU A 314 18.87 26.47 -3.03
C GLU A 314 19.84 26.80 -1.88
N GLY A 315 20.14 25.80 -1.05
CA GLY A 315 21.04 25.95 0.10
C GLY A 315 20.40 26.52 1.37
N THR A 316 19.12 26.90 1.36
CA THR A 316 18.41 27.32 2.59
C THR A 316 17.98 26.14 3.46
N PHE A 317 17.66 25.00 2.83
CA PHE A 317 17.36 23.76 3.53
C PHE A 317 18.64 22.97 3.79
N PHE A 318 19.04 22.81 5.04
CA PHE A 318 20.26 22.07 5.43
C PHE A 318 20.01 20.60 5.74
N GLY A 319 18.80 20.10 5.44
CA GLY A 319 18.35 18.80 5.90
C GLY A 319 18.14 18.75 7.42
N MET A 320 17.43 17.73 7.88
CA MET A 320 17.18 17.53 9.31
C MET A 320 17.53 16.11 9.74
N THR A 321 18.12 15.96 10.92
CA THR A 321 18.36 14.65 11.50
C THR A 321 17.03 13.99 11.87
N GLY A 322 17.00 12.65 11.91
CA GLY A 322 15.80 11.93 12.35
C GLY A 322 15.35 12.36 13.75
N HIS A 323 16.28 12.69 14.65
CA HIS A 323 15.93 13.20 15.97
C HIS A 323 15.19 14.54 15.92
N ALA A 324 15.70 15.51 15.15
CA ALA A 324 15.05 16.81 14.99
C ALA A 324 13.66 16.69 14.33
N LEU A 325 13.53 15.79 13.35
CA LEU A 325 12.24 15.53 12.69
C LEU A 325 11.21 14.91 13.64
N CYS A 326 11.62 14.18 14.68
CA CYS A 326 10.72 13.65 15.70
C CYS A 326 10.22 14.72 16.69
N GLU A 327 10.85 15.89 16.77
CA GLU A 327 10.46 16.97 17.69
C GLU A 327 9.27 17.77 17.14
N LEU A 328 8.09 17.13 17.07
CA LEU A 328 6.89 17.72 16.48
C LEU A 328 6.51 19.08 17.11
N HIS A 329 6.71 19.24 18.42
CA HIS A 329 6.45 20.49 19.14
C HIS A 329 7.28 21.69 18.65
N LYS A 330 8.39 21.45 17.92
CA LYS A 330 9.21 22.49 17.28
C LYS A 330 8.79 22.78 15.85
N SER A 331 7.63 22.29 15.42
CA SER A 331 7.11 22.46 14.07
C SER A 331 8.06 21.93 12.99
N SER A 332 8.68 20.78 13.23
CA SER A 332 9.61 20.14 12.29
C SER A 332 8.97 19.73 10.95
N TRP A 333 7.64 19.56 10.94
CA TRP A 333 6.85 19.23 9.76
C TRP A 333 5.74 20.25 9.52
N VAL A 334 5.49 20.51 8.23
CA VAL A 334 4.43 21.38 7.72
C VAL A 334 3.59 20.63 6.68
N HIS A 335 2.33 21.02 6.54
CA HIS A 335 1.48 20.52 5.46
C HIS A 335 1.98 20.99 4.11
N ALA A 336 2.07 20.07 3.14
CA ALA A 336 2.43 20.30 1.75
C ALA A 336 1.19 20.31 0.83
N SER A 337 0.01 20.48 1.41
CA SER A 337 -1.29 20.53 0.73
C SER A 337 -2.26 21.46 1.45
N LEU A 338 -3.21 22.01 0.69
CA LEU A 338 -4.40 22.65 1.26
C LEU A 338 -5.37 21.61 1.84
N ASP A 339 -6.20 22.03 2.80
CA ASP A 339 -7.31 21.21 3.29
C ASP A 339 -8.44 21.15 2.28
N LEU A 340 -9.23 20.08 2.35
CA LEU A 340 -10.51 20.03 1.67
C LEU A 340 -11.54 20.77 2.52
N LEU A 341 -12.09 21.86 1.99
CA LEU A 341 -13.15 22.61 2.63
C LEU A 341 -14.43 21.75 2.80
N PRO A 342 -15.33 22.09 3.73
CA PRO A 342 -16.65 21.47 3.81
C PRO A 342 -17.39 21.42 2.45
N GLN A 343 -17.19 22.43 1.60
CA GLN A 343 -17.67 22.47 0.20
C GLN A 343 -17.15 21.34 -0.71
N GLY A 344 -16.08 20.63 -0.32
CA GLY A 344 -15.49 19.53 -1.10
C GLY A 344 -14.47 19.99 -2.15
N ARG A 345 -13.96 21.21 -2.02
CA ARG A 345 -12.89 21.82 -2.84
C ARG A 345 -11.73 22.27 -1.96
N CYS A 346 -10.55 22.42 -2.53
CA CYS A 346 -9.41 23.05 -1.84
C CYS A 346 -9.53 24.57 -1.81
N LYS A 347 -10.00 25.17 -2.91
CA LYS A 347 -10.25 26.62 -3.02
C LYS A 347 -11.74 26.89 -2.92
N TYR A 348 -12.12 27.90 -2.13
CA TYR A 348 -13.52 28.27 -1.96
C TYR A 348 -14.11 28.74 -3.29
N TYR A 349 -15.26 28.17 -3.66
CA TYR A 349 -16.05 28.63 -4.78
C TYR A 349 -17.11 29.61 -4.29
N ASP A 350 -17.03 30.84 -4.78
CA ASP A 350 -18.03 31.87 -4.54
C ASP A 350 -19.33 31.53 -5.29
N TYR A 351 -20.45 31.59 -4.58
CA TYR A 351 -21.79 31.36 -5.12
C TYR A 351 -22.37 32.59 -5.83
N GLY A 352 -21.55 33.60 -6.11
CA GLY A 352 -21.98 34.88 -6.68
C GLY A 352 -22.71 35.72 -5.65
N TRP A 353 -22.28 35.67 -4.39
CA TRP A 353 -22.91 36.44 -3.32
C TRP A 353 -22.54 37.91 -3.45
N THR A 354 -23.55 38.79 -3.43
CA THR A 354 -23.37 40.24 -3.44
C THR A 354 -23.58 40.82 -2.04
N PRO A 355 -22.66 41.70 -1.57
CA PRO A 355 -22.84 42.39 -0.31
C PRO A 355 -24.14 43.22 -0.29
N PRO A 356 -24.88 43.24 0.84
CA PRO A 356 -26.01 44.16 1.00
C PRO A 356 -25.55 45.61 0.83
N GLU A 357 -26.36 46.46 0.18
CA GLU A 357 -26.05 47.88 0.00
C GLU A 357 -25.76 48.63 1.32
N SER A 358 -26.30 48.13 2.44
CA SER A 358 -26.07 48.68 3.78
C SER A 358 -24.66 48.46 4.32
N ASN A 359 -23.92 47.48 3.80
CA ASN A 359 -22.54 47.20 4.19
C ASN A 359 -21.76 46.65 2.98
N PRO A 360 -21.16 47.53 2.16
CA PRO A 360 -20.45 47.11 0.95
C PRO A 360 -19.18 46.28 1.24
N ASP A 361 -18.62 46.36 2.46
CA ASP A 361 -17.43 45.60 2.87
C ASP A 361 -17.76 44.25 3.52
N ALA A 362 -19.04 43.87 3.59
CA ALA A 362 -19.44 42.58 4.14
C ALA A 362 -18.86 41.45 3.27
N LYS A 363 -18.28 40.42 3.91
CA LYS A 363 -17.85 39.18 3.25
C LYS A 363 -18.99 38.17 3.26
N ASP A 364 -18.99 37.25 2.29
CA ASP A 364 -19.99 36.18 2.22
C ASP A 364 -20.02 35.39 3.56
N PRO A 365 -21.17 35.29 4.24
CA PRO A 365 -21.30 34.50 5.46
C PRO A 365 -20.99 33.01 5.27
N ARG A 366 -21.00 32.51 4.03
CA ARG A 366 -20.65 31.13 3.66
C ARG A 366 -19.16 30.95 3.37
N LEU A 367 -18.37 32.01 3.39
CA LEU A 367 -16.93 31.96 3.08
C LEU A 367 -16.20 31.01 4.05
N GLU A 368 -15.77 29.87 3.51
CA GLU A 368 -14.97 28.89 4.22
C GLU A 368 -13.48 29.22 4.05
N LYS A 369 -12.78 29.48 5.16
CA LYS A 369 -11.33 29.73 5.14
C LYS A 369 -10.57 28.42 5.31
N ASN A 370 -9.60 28.21 4.44
CA ASN A 370 -8.69 27.08 4.52
C ASN A 370 -7.61 27.30 5.60
N ARG A 371 -6.85 26.25 5.93
CA ARG A 371 -5.64 26.35 6.74
C ARG A 371 -4.64 27.34 6.12
N PRO A 372 -3.86 28.08 6.94
CA PRO A 372 -2.73 28.83 6.44
C PRO A 372 -1.76 27.94 5.66
N ALA A 373 -1.11 28.50 4.64
CA ALA A 373 -0.07 27.78 3.91
C ALA A 373 1.06 27.36 4.84
N LEU A 374 1.62 26.17 4.61
CA LEU A 374 2.73 25.61 5.38
C LEU A 374 2.45 25.56 6.91
N GLN A 375 1.19 25.38 7.29
CA GLN A 375 0.81 25.19 8.69
C GLN A 375 1.52 23.96 9.28
N SER A 376 2.01 24.09 10.52
CA SER A 376 2.63 22.96 11.20
C SER A 376 1.61 21.92 11.65
N ILE A 377 1.98 20.64 11.45
CA ILE A 377 1.18 19.49 11.87
C ILE A 377 1.03 19.38 13.40
N HIS A 378 1.85 20.09 14.17
CA HIS A 378 1.75 20.12 15.63
C HIS A 378 0.42 20.73 16.11
N LEU A 379 -0.14 21.63 15.30
CA LEU A 379 -1.42 22.29 15.59
C LEU A 379 -2.62 21.39 15.29
N ASP A 380 -2.40 20.27 14.57
CA ASP A 380 -3.47 19.36 14.21
C ASP A 380 -3.91 18.55 15.43
N LYS A 381 -5.21 18.58 15.69
CA LYS A 381 -5.84 17.83 16.77
C LYS A 381 -6.95 16.93 16.24
N ILE A 382 -7.14 15.80 16.90
CA ILE A 382 -8.29 14.93 16.65
C ILE A 382 -9.51 15.54 17.37
N PRO A 383 -10.59 15.92 16.67
CA PRO A 383 -11.68 16.72 17.23
C PRO A 383 -12.36 16.17 18.50
N LYS A 384 -12.28 14.87 18.80
CA LYS A 384 -12.98 14.24 19.93
C LYS A 384 -12.16 14.14 21.21
N TYR A 385 -10.85 13.93 21.10
CA TYR A 385 -10.00 13.66 22.26
C TYR A 385 -9.11 14.85 22.62
N ASP A 386 -9.15 15.93 21.83
CA ASP A 386 -8.19 17.05 21.87
C ASP A 386 -6.73 16.55 21.89
N SER A 387 -6.49 15.35 21.37
CA SER A 387 -5.20 14.69 21.31
C SER A 387 -4.47 15.09 20.03
N PRO A 388 -3.12 15.06 20.02
CA PRO A 388 -2.36 15.32 18.80
C PRO A 388 -2.80 14.35 17.69
N ALA A 389 -2.93 14.85 16.46
CA ALA A 389 -3.29 14.03 15.31
C ALA A 389 -2.11 13.20 14.77
N TRP A 390 -0.89 13.48 15.25
CA TRP A 390 0.34 12.91 14.74
C TRP A 390 1.21 12.34 15.85
N THR A 391 1.92 11.27 15.53
CA THR A 391 2.95 10.69 16.40
C THR A 391 4.23 10.54 15.61
N ALA A 392 5.38 10.72 16.26
CA ALA A 392 6.68 10.54 15.63
C ALA A 392 7.57 9.68 16.50
N HIS A 393 8.30 8.76 15.87
CA HIS A 393 9.27 7.90 16.54
C HIS A 393 10.48 7.68 15.64
N LEU A 394 11.61 7.38 16.28
CA LEU A 394 12.87 7.13 15.61
C LEU A 394 12.97 5.65 15.22
N ALA A 395 13.22 5.35 13.96
CA ALA A 395 13.46 3.99 13.50
C ALA A 395 14.96 3.65 13.58
N GLY A 396 15.31 2.76 14.51
CA GLY A 396 16.70 2.33 14.73
C GLY A 396 17.36 2.90 15.98
N GLY A 397 16.74 2.71 17.15
CA GLY A 397 17.20 3.30 18.42
C GLY A 397 18.63 2.93 18.88
N LYS A 398 19.27 1.93 18.26
CA LYS A 398 20.66 1.54 18.56
C LYS A 398 21.71 2.50 17.94
N ALA A 399 21.36 3.20 16.86
CA ALA A 399 22.26 4.11 16.16
C ALA A 399 21.51 5.40 15.81
N PRO A 400 21.20 6.25 16.81
CA PRO A 400 20.31 7.39 16.63
C PRO A 400 20.82 8.43 15.62
N GLN A 401 22.13 8.51 15.39
CA GLN A 401 22.72 9.42 14.39
C GLN A 401 22.34 9.09 12.94
N TYR A 402 22.07 7.82 12.63
CA TYR A 402 21.70 7.34 11.29
C TYR A 402 20.24 6.91 11.19
N ALA A 403 19.50 7.07 12.27
CA ALA A 403 18.12 6.63 12.37
C ALA A 403 17.19 7.63 11.68
N CYS A 404 16.21 7.12 10.94
CA CYS A 404 15.21 7.95 10.27
C CYS A 404 14.04 8.27 11.20
N ALA A 405 13.44 9.44 11.01
CA ALA A 405 12.19 9.78 11.66
C ALA A 405 11.04 9.11 10.92
N VAL A 406 10.09 8.58 11.67
CA VAL A 406 8.86 8.02 11.14
C VAL A 406 7.70 8.71 11.82
N VAL A 407 6.95 9.47 11.05
CA VAL A 407 5.77 10.21 11.48
C VAL A 407 4.53 9.44 11.02
N ARG A 408 3.54 9.27 11.90
CA ARG A 408 2.30 8.55 11.61
C ARG A 408 1.09 9.41 11.94
N SER A 409 0.11 9.40 11.05
CA SER A 409 -1.19 9.99 11.32
C SER A 409 -2.02 9.06 12.20
N LEU A 410 -2.61 9.61 13.25
CA LEU A 410 -3.63 8.96 14.06
C LEU A 410 -5.03 9.18 13.49
N ALA A 411 -5.25 10.25 12.72
CA ALA A 411 -6.53 10.49 12.06
C ALA A 411 -6.75 9.55 10.86
N TRP A 412 -5.67 9.24 10.14
CA TRP A 412 -5.65 8.27 9.04
C TRP A 412 -4.67 7.13 9.35
N PRO A 413 -5.12 6.07 10.05
CA PRO A 413 -4.29 4.91 10.31
C PRO A 413 -3.76 4.32 8.99
N GLY A 414 -2.44 4.27 8.88
CA GLY A 414 -1.74 3.81 7.67
C GLY A 414 -0.99 4.91 6.91
N ALA A 415 -1.27 6.19 7.17
CA ALA A 415 -0.46 7.28 6.65
C ALA A 415 0.85 7.38 7.43
N VAL A 416 1.97 7.24 6.73
CA VAL A 416 3.32 7.27 7.28
C VAL A 416 4.20 8.17 6.44
N THR A 417 4.95 9.04 7.10
CA THR A 417 5.99 9.83 6.47
C THR A 417 7.33 9.48 7.09
N VAL A 418 8.33 9.23 6.26
CA VAL A 418 9.69 8.93 6.69
C VAL A 418 10.60 10.05 6.26
N GLY A 419 11.52 10.50 7.12
CA GLY A 419 12.43 11.61 6.82
C GLY A 419 13.80 11.46 7.48
N TRP A 420 14.84 11.83 6.74
CA TRP A 420 16.24 11.81 7.19
C TRP A 420 17.11 12.64 6.23
N GLY A 421 17.88 13.58 6.78
CA GLY A 421 18.72 14.47 6.00
C GLY A 421 17.86 15.31 5.05
N TYR A 422 18.12 15.17 3.75
CA TYR A 422 17.42 15.86 2.67
C TYR A 422 16.26 15.06 2.08
N THR A 423 16.16 13.78 2.43
CA THR A 423 15.21 12.84 1.83
C THR A 423 14.01 12.64 2.74
N PHE A 424 12.81 12.68 2.17
CA PHE A 424 11.57 12.35 2.86
C PHE A 424 10.56 11.73 1.89
N VAL A 425 9.71 10.83 2.39
CA VAL A 425 8.73 10.10 1.59
C VAL A 425 7.41 10.02 2.35
N ASN A 426 6.33 10.45 1.70
CA ASN A 426 4.96 10.29 2.18
C ASN A 426 4.36 9.00 1.59
N PHE A 427 3.86 8.11 2.44
CA PHE A 427 3.35 6.82 1.98
C PHE A 427 2.10 6.43 2.75
N TYR A 428 1.10 5.91 2.04
CA TYR A 428 -0.09 5.37 2.67
C TYR A 428 -0.16 3.84 2.52
N CYS A 429 -0.36 3.13 3.62
CA CYS A 429 -0.70 1.71 3.61
C CYS A 429 -1.73 1.39 4.68
N GLY A 430 -2.98 1.18 4.28
CA GLY A 430 -4.09 1.06 5.22
C GLY A 430 -5.41 0.69 4.57
N TRP A 431 -6.49 0.73 5.35
CA TRP A 431 -7.85 0.40 4.89
C TRP A 431 -8.59 1.57 4.23
N GLY A 432 -8.00 2.76 4.17
CA GLY A 432 -8.64 3.96 3.63
C GLY A 432 -9.81 4.46 4.50
N VAL A 433 -9.81 4.16 5.80
CA VAL A 433 -10.87 4.55 6.73
C VAL A 433 -10.38 5.65 7.65
N TYR A 434 -11.10 6.78 7.66
CA TYR A 434 -10.84 7.86 8.60
C TYR A 434 -11.21 7.42 10.01
N GLU A 435 -10.34 7.70 10.98
CA GLU A 435 -10.61 7.45 12.39
C GLU A 435 -11.63 8.47 12.92
N VAL A 436 -12.90 8.22 12.61
CA VAL A 436 -14.02 8.98 13.18
C VAL A 436 -14.27 8.46 14.61
N PRO A 437 -14.53 9.37 15.57
CA PRO A 437 -15.13 9.08 16.85
C PRO A 437 -16.16 7.95 16.78
N ARG A 438 -16.02 6.89 17.60
CA ARG A 438 -17.14 5.97 17.84
C ARG A 438 -18.37 6.80 18.18
N CYS A 439 -19.35 6.82 17.29
CA CYS A 439 -20.69 7.34 17.53
C CYS A 439 -21.24 6.63 18.80
N GLY A 440 -21.93 7.38 19.66
CA GLY A 440 -22.23 7.02 21.05
C GLY A 440 -22.83 5.64 21.28
N SER A 441 -21.98 4.64 21.47
CA SER A 441 -22.30 3.38 22.13
C SER A 441 -21.32 3.20 23.28
N LEU A 442 -21.85 3.36 24.49
CA LEU A 442 -21.21 3.02 25.76
C LEU A 442 -21.02 1.51 25.83
N ILE A 443 -19.98 0.98 25.20
CA ILE A 443 -19.44 -0.33 25.58
C ILE A 443 -17.92 -0.17 25.69
N GLY A 444 -17.49 -0.03 26.95
CA GLY A 444 -16.08 -0.06 27.31
C GLY A 444 -15.50 -1.42 26.97
N THR A 445 -14.53 -1.44 26.07
CA THR A 445 -13.64 -2.59 25.89
C THR A 445 -12.22 -2.06 25.72
N GLN A 446 -11.35 -2.61 26.57
CA GLN A 446 -9.95 -2.26 26.75
C GLN A 446 -9.20 -2.19 25.41
N GLN A 447 -8.32 -1.19 25.29
CA GLN A 447 -7.32 -1.11 24.24
C GLN A 447 -6.43 -2.36 24.28
N GLN A 448 -6.64 -3.28 23.35
CA GLN A 448 -5.62 -4.25 22.98
C GLN A 448 -4.71 -3.60 21.94
N PHE A 449 -3.46 -3.36 22.34
CA PHE A 449 -2.37 -3.02 21.45
C PHE A 449 -2.19 -4.15 20.42
N LEU A 450 -2.57 -3.90 19.17
CA LEU A 450 -2.12 -4.71 18.05
C LEU A 450 -0.66 -4.36 17.75
N ARG A 451 0.26 -5.10 18.37
CA ARG A 451 1.60 -5.28 17.80
C ARG A 451 1.41 -6.03 16.49
N LEU A 452 1.79 -5.43 15.37
CA LEU A 452 2.00 -6.15 14.12
C LEU A 452 3.11 -7.18 14.39
N VAL A 453 2.73 -8.46 14.46
CA VAL A 453 3.66 -9.59 14.49
C VAL A 453 3.96 -9.96 13.04
N PRO A 454 5.24 -10.12 12.65
CA PRO A 454 5.58 -10.62 11.32
C PRO A 454 5.07 -12.05 11.15
N CYS A 455 4.47 -12.32 10.00
CA CYS A 455 3.90 -13.61 9.65
C CYS A 455 5.03 -14.66 9.53
N SER A 456 5.19 -15.51 10.54
CA SER A 456 5.99 -16.73 10.45
C SER A 456 5.08 -17.94 10.65
N HIS A 457 4.83 -18.68 9.58
CA HIS A 457 4.18 -19.98 9.63
C HIS A 457 5.01 -20.95 10.49
N ARG A 458 4.46 -21.42 11.60
CA ARG A 458 4.79 -22.72 12.19
C ARG A 458 3.57 -23.28 12.90
N ARG A 459 2.92 -24.26 12.25
CA ARG A 459 1.99 -25.17 12.90
C ARG A 459 2.80 -26.05 13.85
N SER A 460 2.44 -26.08 15.12
CA SER A 460 2.77 -27.20 16.01
C SER A 460 1.48 -27.67 16.69
N SER A 461 1.28 -28.96 16.57
CA SER A 461 0.18 -29.77 17.08
C SER A 461 0.24 -29.85 18.61
N ALA A 462 -0.86 -29.50 19.28
CA ALA A 462 -1.08 -29.84 20.67
C ALA A 462 -2.21 -30.88 20.76
N ARG A 463 -1.85 -32.09 21.21
CA ARG A 463 -2.78 -33.14 21.62
C ARG A 463 -2.69 -33.32 23.14
N PHE A 464 -3.86 -33.44 23.75
CA PHE A 464 -4.20 -34.07 25.04
C PHE A 464 -3.69 -33.42 26.34
N CYS A 465 -4.65 -32.98 27.19
CA CYS A 465 -5.15 -33.84 28.26
C CYS A 465 -6.42 -33.24 28.90
N GLN A 466 -7.47 -34.07 28.96
CA GLN A 466 -8.67 -33.86 29.75
C GLN A 466 -8.38 -34.22 31.21
N ASN A 467 -8.75 -33.35 32.17
CA ASN A 467 -9.63 -33.78 33.26
C ASN A 467 -10.19 -32.60 34.07
N PRO A 468 -11.42 -32.71 34.61
CA PRO A 468 -12.17 -31.63 35.23
C PRO A 468 -12.07 -31.66 36.76
N ALA A 469 -11.91 -30.49 37.40
CA ALA A 469 -12.34 -30.25 38.78
C ALA A 469 -12.40 -28.74 39.06
N CYS A 470 -13.61 -28.19 39.07
CA CYS A 470 -13.98 -26.97 39.79
C CYS A 470 -14.17 -27.32 41.29
N PRO A 471 -14.15 -26.37 42.26
CA PRO A 471 -15.01 -25.19 42.19
C PRO A 471 -14.48 -23.86 42.76
N ASN A 472 -14.98 -22.79 42.14
CA ASN A 472 -15.47 -21.53 42.69
C ASN A 472 -15.21 -21.23 44.18
N THR A 473 -14.52 -20.12 44.43
CA THR A 473 -14.87 -19.20 45.51
C THR A 473 -14.82 -17.75 45.01
N ASN A 474 -16.00 -17.15 44.94
CA ASN A 474 -16.21 -15.71 44.84
C ASN A 474 -15.81 -15.07 46.19
N ALA A 475 -14.95 -14.05 46.16
CA ALA A 475 -14.88 -13.07 47.24
C ALA A 475 -14.45 -11.71 46.65
N THR A 476 -15.47 -10.91 46.38
CA THR A 476 -15.40 -9.46 46.28
C THR A 476 -14.79 -8.86 47.55
N ARG A 477 -13.70 -8.11 47.43
CA ARG A 477 -13.36 -7.05 48.39
C ARG A 477 -12.69 -5.87 47.70
N SER A 478 -13.36 -4.75 47.85
CA SER A 478 -13.02 -3.40 47.43
C SER A 478 -11.89 -2.79 48.27
N VAL A 479 -11.06 -1.98 47.60
CA VAL A 479 -10.65 -0.62 48.02
C VAL A 479 -9.91 -0.48 49.36
N LYS A 480 -8.57 -0.34 49.31
CA LYS A 480 -7.77 0.85 49.67
C LYS A 480 -6.33 0.48 50.01
N GLU A 481 -5.42 1.36 49.57
CA GLU A 481 -4.12 1.70 50.17
C GLU A 481 -3.05 0.58 50.22
N LEU A 482 -1.98 0.79 49.47
CA LEU A 482 -0.62 0.95 50.02
C LEU A 482 0.34 1.37 48.91
N GLN A 483 0.65 2.68 48.91
CA GLN A 483 1.94 3.19 48.45
C GLN A 483 3.03 2.75 49.45
N ALA A 484 4.26 2.67 48.95
CA ALA A 484 5.53 2.42 49.66
C ALA A 484 5.87 0.95 49.97
N ILE A 485 6.59 0.30 49.05
CA ILE A 485 8.05 0.03 49.08
C ILE A 485 8.51 -0.28 47.65
#